data_AF-A0AAN7PRU8-F1
#
_entry.id   AF-A0AAN7PRU8-F1
#
_cell.length_a   1.000
_cell.length_b   1.000
_cell.length_c   1.000
_cell.angle_alpha   90.00
_cell.angle_beta   90.00
_cell.angle_gamma   90.00
#
_symmetry.space_group_name_H-M   'P 1'
#
loop_
_entity.id
_entity.type
_entity.pdbx_description
1 polymer ?
#
loop_
_entity_poly.entity_id
_entity_poly.type
_entity_poly.pdbx_seq_one_letter_code
_entity_poly.pdbx_strand_id
1 'polypeptide(L)'
;MAQETPYHTQMVSGWAAHDSSGKIEPFIFKRRENGPNDVTIKILYCGICHSDLHFAKNDWGITMYPVVPGHEITGVIVKVGNNVTKFKVGDRAGVGCLAASCLECDFCLNSEENYCDKIQFTYNGIFWDGSVTYGGYSKMIVADHRFVVRIPDALPMDAAAPLLCGGVTVFSPFKDHNLLGSGPPRKVGVVGLGGLGHVAVKFGKAFGHHVTVISTSPSKEAEAKQRLGADDFIVSTDADQMNAAKRRLDFILDTVSAKHSLGPILELLKVNGTLVTVGAPERPFELPAFPLIFGMLSYQISSCAY
;
A
#
# COMPACT_ATOMS: atom_id res chain seq x y z
N MET A 1 -15.08 13.80 21.53
CA MET A 1 -14.04 13.94 22.57
C MET A 1 -13.40 12.59 22.73
N ALA A 2 -12.12 12.44 22.40
CA ALA A 2 -11.40 11.18 22.62
C ALA A 2 -11.47 10.85 24.12
N GLN A 3 -12.10 9.73 24.47
CA GLN A 3 -12.06 9.20 25.82
C GLN A 3 -10.59 9.11 26.24
N GLU A 4 -10.24 9.66 27.40
CA GLU A 4 -8.93 9.41 27.99
C GLU A 4 -8.81 7.89 28.18
N THR A 5 -8.01 7.24 27.34
CA THR A 5 -7.71 5.82 27.53
C THR A 5 -6.70 5.74 28.68
N PRO A 6 -7.06 5.12 29.82
CA PRO A 6 -6.28 5.20 31.06
C PRO A 6 -4.85 4.64 30.91
N TYR A 7 -4.58 3.86 29.87
CA TYR A 7 -3.28 3.26 29.57
C TYR A 7 -2.38 4.14 28.69
N HIS A 8 -2.87 5.27 28.18
CA HIS A 8 -2.11 6.21 27.35
C HIS A 8 -1.44 7.27 28.22
N THR A 9 -0.20 7.00 28.62
CA THR A 9 0.59 7.88 29.50
C THR A 9 1.82 8.46 28.82
N GLN A 10 2.28 7.89 27.70
CA GLN A 10 3.49 8.34 27.02
C GLN A 10 3.20 9.54 26.13
N MET A 11 3.76 10.71 26.47
CA MET A 11 3.67 11.92 25.64
C MET A 11 4.56 11.78 24.40
N VAL A 12 3.98 12.01 23.22
CA VAL A 12 4.66 11.91 21.92
C VAL A 12 4.43 13.18 21.13
N SER A 13 5.51 13.73 20.58
CA SER A 13 5.44 14.79 19.57
C SER A 13 5.28 14.17 18.17
N GLY A 14 4.37 14.73 17.40
CA GLY A 14 4.16 14.42 16.00
C GLY A 14 3.55 15.59 15.26
N TRP A 15 2.92 15.30 14.14
CA TRP A 15 2.26 16.28 13.29
C TRP A 15 0.88 15.76 12.89
N ALA A 16 -0.14 16.61 12.95
CA ALA A 16 -1.52 16.24 12.70
C ALA A 16 -2.22 17.23 11.76
N ALA A 17 -3.21 16.75 11.02
CA ALA A 17 -4.27 17.59 10.47
C ALA A 17 -5.39 17.69 11.50
N HIS A 18 -5.99 18.88 11.61
CA HIS A 18 -7.07 19.17 12.56
C HIS A 18 -8.44 19.36 11.88
N ASP A 19 -8.45 19.54 10.57
CA ASP A 19 -9.65 19.71 9.76
C ASP A 19 -9.38 19.30 8.28
N SER A 20 -10.42 19.41 7.45
CA SER A 20 -10.39 19.03 6.03
C SER A 20 -9.56 19.94 5.12
N SER A 21 -8.93 21.00 5.63
CA SER A 21 -7.91 21.72 4.86
C SER A 21 -6.70 20.82 4.58
N GLY A 22 -6.48 19.81 5.43
CA GLY A 22 -5.32 18.93 5.37
C GLY A 22 -4.00 19.60 5.77
N LYS A 23 -4.06 20.80 6.38
CA LYS A 23 -2.87 21.47 6.90
C LYS A 23 -2.28 20.67 8.06
N ILE A 24 -1.01 20.28 7.93
CA ILE A 24 -0.28 19.48 8.90
C ILE A 24 0.48 20.41 9.86
N GLU A 25 0.19 20.33 11.15
CA GLU A 25 0.77 21.18 12.20
C GLU A 25 1.35 20.35 13.37
N PRO A 26 2.32 20.87 14.15
CA PRO A 26 2.86 20.16 15.30
C PRO A 26 1.76 19.82 16.31
N PHE A 27 1.75 18.57 16.77
CA PHE A 27 0.75 18.03 17.68
C PHE A 27 1.39 17.15 18.74
N ILE A 28 0.95 17.27 19.98
CA ILE A 28 1.40 16.43 21.10
C ILE A 28 0.23 15.60 21.57
N PHE A 29 0.42 14.29 21.68
CA PHE A 29 -0.62 13.34 22.07
C PHE A 29 -0.05 12.24 22.97
N LYS A 30 -0.94 11.44 23.56
CA LYS A 30 -0.57 10.31 24.40
C LYS A 30 -0.66 8.99 23.64
N ARG A 31 0.33 8.12 23.79
CA ARG A 31 0.28 6.71 23.37
C ARG A 31 0.25 5.79 24.58
N ARG A 32 -0.29 4.59 24.39
CA ARG A 32 -0.25 3.51 25.37
C ARG A 32 1.16 3.13 25.78
N GLU A 33 1.31 2.64 27.00
CA GLU A 33 2.53 1.96 27.43
C GLU A 33 2.79 0.69 26.60
N ASN A 34 4.06 0.29 26.54
CA ASN A 34 4.45 -0.98 25.94
C ASN A 34 3.94 -2.15 26.80
N GLY A 35 2.92 -2.84 26.33
CA GLY A 35 2.37 -4.03 26.96
C GLY A 35 3.17 -5.31 26.65
N PRO A 36 2.67 -6.47 27.11
CA PRO A 36 3.39 -7.74 27.01
C PRO A 36 3.64 -8.23 25.59
N ASN A 37 2.76 -7.93 24.63
CA ASN A 37 2.87 -8.33 23.23
C ASN A 37 3.44 -7.22 22.33
N ASP A 38 3.86 -6.10 22.91
CA ASP A 38 4.19 -4.92 22.12
C ASP A 38 5.67 -4.72 21.94
N VAL A 39 6.00 -3.99 20.89
CA VAL A 39 7.30 -3.34 20.72
C VAL A 39 7.12 -1.84 20.62
N THR A 40 8.03 -1.09 21.21
CA THR A 40 8.15 0.35 21.03
C THR A 40 9.24 0.60 20.03
N ILE A 41 8.90 1.33 18.97
CA ILE A 41 9.80 1.65 17.86
C ILE A 41 10.08 3.16 17.91
N LYS A 42 11.37 3.51 17.97
CA LYS A 42 11.81 4.86 17.66
C LYS A 42 11.75 5.02 16.15
N ILE A 43 10.85 5.88 15.68
CA ILE A 43 10.64 6.11 14.24
C ILE A 43 11.84 6.90 13.70
N LEU A 44 12.41 6.40 12.61
CA LEU A 44 13.50 7.08 11.89
C LEU A 44 13.00 7.64 10.57
N TYR A 45 12.19 6.89 9.84
CA TYR A 45 11.58 7.32 8.59
C TYR A 45 10.09 6.97 8.58
N CYS A 46 9.31 7.84 7.94
CA CYS A 46 7.95 7.53 7.55
C CYS A 46 7.74 8.03 6.13
N GLY A 47 7.32 7.13 5.24
CA GLY A 47 6.97 7.49 3.86
C GLY A 47 5.66 8.28 3.79
N ILE A 48 5.42 8.88 2.62
CA ILE A 48 4.22 9.67 2.33
C ILE A 48 3.48 9.00 1.19
N CYS A 49 2.25 8.57 1.46
CA CYS A 49 1.37 7.94 0.49
C CYS A 49 0.17 8.85 0.17
N HIS A 50 -0.47 8.65 -0.99
CA HIS A 50 -1.70 9.39 -1.32
C HIS A 50 -2.83 9.15 -0.31
N SER A 51 -2.87 7.98 0.34
CA SER A 51 -3.83 7.72 1.40
C SER A 51 -3.65 8.70 2.57
N ASP A 52 -2.42 9.12 2.90
CA ASP A 52 -2.18 10.14 3.94
C ASP A 52 -2.84 11.47 3.57
N LEU A 53 -2.80 11.84 2.29
CA LEU A 53 -3.44 13.05 1.78
C LEU A 53 -4.97 12.94 1.82
N HIS A 54 -5.53 11.80 1.38
CA HIS A 54 -6.97 11.56 1.38
C HIS A 54 -7.57 11.61 2.79
N PHE A 55 -6.89 11.04 3.78
CA PHE A 55 -7.30 11.18 5.18
C PHE A 55 -7.09 12.62 5.69
N ALA A 56 -5.94 13.25 5.43
CA ALA A 56 -5.72 14.63 5.89
C ALA A 56 -6.80 15.60 5.39
N LYS A 57 -7.29 15.42 4.14
CA LYS A 57 -8.32 16.26 3.51
C LYS A 57 -9.76 15.75 3.68
N ASN A 58 -9.93 14.57 4.26
CA ASN A 58 -11.22 13.89 4.38
C ASN A 58 -11.93 13.62 3.03
N ASP A 59 -11.18 13.28 1.99
CA ASP A 59 -11.73 13.03 0.64
C ASP A 59 -12.74 11.87 0.62
N TRP A 60 -12.59 10.91 1.55
CA TRP A 60 -13.52 9.78 1.71
C TRP A 60 -14.63 10.01 2.75
N GLY A 61 -14.66 11.15 3.44
CA GLY A 61 -15.69 11.49 4.42
C GLY A 61 -15.65 10.73 5.75
N ILE A 62 -14.60 9.95 6.01
CA ILE A 62 -14.46 9.04 7.17
C ILE A 62 -13.33 9.41 8.15
N THR A 63 -12.79 10.62 8.05
CA THR A 63 -11.65 11.05 8.88
C THR A 63 -12.08 11.46 10.28
N MET A 64 -11.37 10.94 11.29
CA MET A 64 -11.49 11.31 12.69
C MET A 64 -10.36 12.29 13.05
N TYR A 65 -10.69 13.57 13.19
CA TYR A 65 -9.73 14.60 13.58
C TYR A 65 -9.54 14.69 15.11
N PRO A 66 -8.33 15.06 15.59
CA PRO A 66 -7.12 15.24 14.81
C PRO A 66 -6.61 13.91 14.26
N VAL A 67 -6.04 13.91 13.06
CA VAL A 67 -5.44 12.73 12.43
C VAL A 67 -3.93 12.92 12.33
N VAL A 68 -3.15 11.94 12.79
CA VAL A 68 -1.68 11.87 12.62
C VAL A 68 -1.42 10.84 11.53
N PRO A 69 -1.11 11.25 10.28
CA PRO A 69 -0.92 10.31 9.18
C PRO A 69 0.37 9.49 9.28
N GLY A 70 0.62 8.67 8.25
CA GLY A 70 1.83 7.86 8.09
C GLY A 70 1.61 6.40 8.45
N HIS A 71 1.70 5.51 7.47
CA HIS A 71 1.63 4.05 7.62
C HIS A 71 2.78 3.31 6.90
N GLU A 72 3.82 4.04 6.53
CA GLU A 72 5.03 3.53 5.88
C GLU A 72 6.20 3.71 6.85
N ILE A 73 6.17 3.04 8.00
CA ILE A 73 7.00 3.39 9.16
C ILE A 73 8.22 2.48 9.22
N THR A 74 9.42 3.05 9.32
CA THR A 74 10.64 2.28 9.65
C THR A 74 11.42 2.92 10.80
N GLY A 75 12.03 2.06 11.62
CA GLY A 75 12.75 2.51 12.79
C GLY A 75 13.49 1.40 13.51
N VAL A 76 13.85 1.69 14.76
CA VAL A 76 14.59 0.76 15.62
C VAL A 76 13.78 0.47 16.87
N ILE A 77 13.69 -0.81 17.24
CA ILE A 77 13.01 -1.25 18.45
C ILE A 77 13.81 -0.78 19.67
N VAL A 78 13.15 -0.07 20.59
CA VAL A 78 13.73 0.46 21.84
C VAL A 78 13.16 -0.19 23.10
N LYS A 79 12.03 -0.91 23.00
CA LYS A 79 11.44 -1.69 24.08
C LYS A 79 10.68 -2.88 23.49
N VAL A 80 10.70 -4.02 24.19
CA VAL A 80 9.96 -5.23 23.83
C VAL A 80 9.18 -5.72 25.05
N GLY A 81 7.98 -6.23 24.81
CA GLY A 81 7.15 -6.86 25.83
C GLY A 81 7.62 -8.28 26.14
N ASN A 82 7.24 -8.80 27.30
CA ASN A 82 7.72 -10.09 27.80
C ASN A 82 7.28 -11.30 26.97
N ASN A 83 6.20 -11.18 26.18
CA ASN A 83 5.73 -12.26 25.30
C ASN A 83 6.35 -12.17 23.90
N VAL A 84 7.11 -11.11 23.59
CA VAL A 84 7.69 -10.89 22.28
C VAL A 84 8.96 -11.73 22.13
N THR A 85 8.93 -12.72 21.24
CA THR A 85 10.07 -13.63 20.99
C THR A 85 10.76 -13.40 19.65
N LYS A 86 10.08 -12.78 18.68
CA LYS A 86 10.59 -12.58 17.30
C LYS A 86 11.49 -11.36 17.14
N PHE A 87 11.49 -10.46 18.13
CA PHE A 87 12.18 -9.18 18.08
C PHE A 87 12.96 -8.92 19.37
N LYS A 88 14.02 -8.13 19.26
CA LYS A 88 14.78 -7.58 20.38
C LYS A 88 15.06 -6.09 20.19
N VAL A 89 15.42 -5.43 21.30
CA VAL A 89 15.92 -4.06 21.27
C VAL A 89 17.13 -3.96 20.32
N GLY A 90 17.14 -2.92 19.49
CA GLY A 90 18.15 -2.70 18.46
C GLY A 90 17.80 -3.29 17.09
N ASP A 91 16.79 -4.16 16.98
CA ASP A 91 16.35 -4.64 15.67
C ASP A 91 15.73 -3.52 14.82
N ARG A 92 15.97 -3.60 13.51
CA ARG A 92 15.34 -2.75 12.50
C ARG A 92 13.94 -3.26 12.20
N ALA A 93 12.94 -2.41 12.35
CA ALA A 93 11.55 -2.78 12.29
C ALA A 93 10.75 -1.86 11.37
N GLY A 94 9.71 -2.43 10.75
CA GLY A 94 8.73 -1.73 9.95
C GLY A 94 7.31 -1.93 10.49
N VAL A 95 6.46 -0.93 10.35
CA VAL A 95 5.01 -1.01 10.60
C VAL A 95 4.29 -0.49 9.38
N GLY A 96 3.37 -1.30 8.88
CA GLY A 96 2.55 -1.01 7.69
C GLY A 96 1.24 -0.30 8.00
N CYS A 97 0.21 -0.63 7.23
CA CYS A 97 -1.13 -0.05 7.28
C CYS A 97 -2.01 -0.60 8.39
N LEU A 98 -1.67 -1.77 8.95
CA LEU A 98 -2.48 -2.44 9.94
C LEU A 98 -1.89 -2.28 11.34
N ALA A 99 -2.74 -1.94 12.30
CA ALA A 99 -2.40 -1.89 13.72
C ALA A 99 -3.01 -3.04 14.52
N ALA A 100 -4.16 -3.55 14.09
CA ALA A 100 -4.92 -4.57 14.81
C ALA A 100 -5.91 -5.30 13.89
N SER A 101 -6.32 -6.49 14.32
CA SER A 101 -7.43 -7.28 13.74
C SER A 101 -8.07 -8.13 14.86
N CYS A 102 -9.04 -9.00 14.59
CA CYS A 102 -9.66 -9.81 15.65
C CYS A 102 -8.77 -10.97 16.16
N LEU A 103 -7.76 -11.36 15.38
CA LEU A 103 -6.84 -12.48 15.64
C LEU A 103 -7.47 -13.89 15.67
N GLU A 104 -8.80 -14.00 15.54
CA GLU A 104 -9.55 -15.24 15.76
C GLU A 104 -10.36 -15.74 14.55
N CYS A 105 -10.65 -14.89 13.56
CA CYS A 105 -11.40 -15.31 12.37
C CYS A 105 -10.53 -16.08 11.38
N ASP A 106 -11.16 -16.79 10.45
CA ASP A 106 -10.47 -17.61 9.43
C ASP A 106 -9.37 -16.83 8.70
N PHE A 107 -9.64 -15.57 8.30
CA PHE A 107 -8.62 -14.72 7.67
C PHE A 107 -7.42 -14.46 8.60
N CYS A 108 -7.66 -14.12 9.87
CA CYS A 108 -6.57 -13.91 10.82
C CYS A 108 -5.80 -15.21 11.11
N LEU A 109 -6.47 -16.36 11.17
CA LEU A 109 -5.81 -17.65 11.40
C LEU A 109 -4.99 -18.10 10.18
N ASN A 110 -5.35 -17.63 8.98
CA ASN A 110 -4.65 -17.91 7.73
C ASN A 110 -3.61 -16.85 7.32
N SER A 111 -3.26 -15.90 8.20
CA SER A 111 -2.33 -14.79 7.90
C SER A 111 -2.82 -13.88 6.77
N GLU A 112 -4.12 -13.60 6.77
CA GLU A 112 -4.80 -12.68 5.86
C GLU A 112 -5.54 -11.59 6.66
N GLU A 113 -4.91 -11.06 7.71
CA GLU A 113 -5.50 -10.07 8.62
C GLU A 113 -6.05 -8.84 7.90
N ASN A 114 -5.58 -8.55 6.69
CA ASN A 114 -6.06 -7.50 5.81
C ASN A 114 -7.52 -7.67 5.33
N TYR A 115 -8.08 -8.88 5.45
CA TYR A 115 -9.50 -9.17 5.14
C TYR A 115 -10.37 -9.36 6.40
N CYS A 116 -9.82 -9.07 7.58
CA CYS A 116 -10.59 -9.15 8.82
C CYS A 116 -11.68 -8.07 8.90
N ASP A 117 -12.92 -8.45 9.22
CA ASP A 117 -14.01 -7.49 9.44
C ASP A 117 -13.78 -6.52 10.60
N LYS A 118 -12.89 -6.87 11.55
CA LYS A 118 -12.51 -6.02 12.70
C LYS A 118 -11.11 -5.41 12.54
N ILE A 119 -10.62 -5.29 11.31
CA ILE A 119 -9.33 -4.68 11.00
C ILE A 119 -9.25 -3.23 11.50
N GLN A 120 -8.09 -2.83 11.99
CA GLN A 120 -7.80 -1.48 12.45
C GLN A 120 -6.53 -0.98 11.80
N PHE A 121 -6.58 0.25 11.29
CA PHE A 121 -5.48 0.87 10.58
C PHE A 121 -4.48 1.55 11.52
N THR A 122 -3.24 1.70 11.06
CA THR A 122 -2.14 2.38 11.78
C THR A 122 -2.45 3.81 12.18
N TYR A 123 -3.34 4.48 11.45
CA TYR A 123 -3.98 5.72 11.88
C TYR A 123 -5.43 5.78 11.40
N ASN A 124 -6.22 6.67 12.01
CA ASN A 124 -7.66 6.82 11.70
C ASN A 124 -8.47 5.52 11.90
N GLY A 125 -7.97 4.60 12.73
CA GLY A 125 -8.69 3.43 13.21
C GLY A 125 -9.03 3.57 14.70
N ILE A 126 -9.73 2.57 15.24
CA ILE A 126 -10.04 2.45 16.67
C ILE A 126 -9.34 1.21 17.20
N PHE A 127 -8.29 1.39 18.00
CA PHE A 127 -7.53 0.29 18.57
C PHE A 127 -8.40 -0.55 19.54
N TRP A 128 -7.92 -1.74 19.94
CA TRP A 128 -8.68 -2.65 20.81
C TRP A 128 -9.11 -2.05 22.15
N ASP A 129 -8.41 -1.01 22.62
CA ASP A 129 -8.73 -0.29 23.86
C ASP A 129 -9.69 0.90 23.66
N GLY A 130 -10.22 1.09 22.45
CA GLY A 130 -11.13 2.17 22.08
C GLY A 130 -10.44 3.49 21.72
N SER A 131 -9.10 3.57 21.78
CA SER A 131 -8.37 4.77 21.37
C SER A 131 -8.32 4.94 19.86
N VAL A 132 -8.24 6.20 19.40
CA VAL A 132 -7.91 6.49 18.00
C VAL A 132 -6.44 6.14 17.75
N THR A 133 -6.17 5.46 16.63
CA THR A 133 -4.79 5.16 16.21
C THR A 133 -4.14 6.38 15.57
N TYR A 134 -2.86 6.61 15.93
CA TYR A 134 -2.03 7.70 15.41
C TYR A 134 -0.79 7.14 14.71
N GLY A 135 -0.50 7.65 13.52
CA GLY A 135 0.47 7.10 12.60
C GLY A 135 1.92 7.54 12.81
N GLY A 136 2.69 7.34 11.75
CA GLY A 136 4.14 7.46 11.71
C GLY A 136 4.69 8.87 11.65
N TYR A 137 3.86 9.90 11.47
CA TYR A 137 4.30 11.30 11.52
C TYR A 137 4.52 11.76 12.96
N SER A 138 5.25 10.95 13.72
CA SER A 138 5.51 11.09 15.15
C SER A 138 6.88 10.51 15.50
N LYS A 139 7.40 10.81 16.68
CA LYS A 139 8.75 10.39 17.09
C LYS A 139 8.86 8.91 17.44
N MET A 140 7.76 8.27 17.84
CA MET A 140 7.73 6.87 18.24
C MET A 140 6.35 6.25 18.02
N ILE A 141 6.31 4.93 17.89
CA ILE A 141 5.07 4.14 17.85
C ILE A 141 5.20 2.92 18.77
N VAL A 142 4.08 2.53 19.39
CA VAL A 142 3.92 1.25 20.08
C VAL A 142 3.00 0.39 19.23
N ALA A 143 3.48 -0.77 18.81
CA ALA A 143 2.77 -1.69 17.94
C ALA A 143 2.77 -3.09 18.55
N ASP A 144 1.68 -3.82 18.37
CA ASP A 144 1.66 -5.26 18.69
C ASP A 144 2.65 -5.97 17.75
N HIS A 145 3.47 -6.87 18.29
CA HIS A 145 4.56 -7.51 17.56
C HIS A 145 4.08 -8.30 16.33
N ARG A 146 2.79 -8.65 16.23
CA ARG A 146 2.21 -9.34 15.08
C ARG A 146 2.15 -8.46 13.83
N PHE A 147 1.98 -7.15 13.98
CA PHE A 147 1.88 -6.18 12.88
C PHE A 147 3.22 -5.47 12.59
N VAL A 148 4.31 -6.03 13.10
CA VAL A 148 5.66 -5.52 12.92
C VAL A 148 6.43 -6.47 12.03
N VAL A 149 7.13 -5.92 11.04
CA VAL A 149 8.00 -6.68 10.15
C VAL A 149 9.46 -6.32 10.38
N ARG A 150 10.36 -7.25 10.09
CA ARG A 150 11.80 -7.00 10.16
C ARG A 150 12.26 -6.32 8.87
N ILE A 151 13.04 -5.25 8.98
CA ILE A 151 13.69 -4.63 7.81
C ILE A 151 15.05 -5.30 7.61
N PRO A 152 15.31 -5.92 6.43
CA PRO A 152 16.58 -6.57 6.17
C PRO A 152 17.77 -5.61 6.26
N ASP A 153 18.92 -6.10 6.72
CA ASP A 153 20.09 -5.24 6.91
C ASP A 153 20.58 -4.62 5.59
N ALA A 154 20.47 -5.38 4.49
CA ALA A 154 20.86 -4.97 3.15
C ALA A 154 19.95 -3.90 2.51
N LEU A 155 18.75 -3.64 3.06
CA LEU A 155 17.79 -2.71 2.48
C LEU A 155 17.73 -1.43 3.34
N PRO A 156 18.16 -0.25 2.87
CA PRO A 156 18.08 1.00 3.65
C PRO A 156 16.67 1.28 4.19
N MET A 157 16.55 1.78 5.43
CA MET A 157 15.23 1.96 6.10
C MET A 157 14.34 3.02 5.44
N ASP A 158 14.94 4.06 4.88
CA ASP A 158 14.26 5.08 4.08
C ASP A 158 13.69 4.50 2.78
N ALA A 159 14.47 3.65 2.09
CA ALA A 159 14.01 2.93 0.90
C ALA A 159 13.01 1.81 1.20
N ALA A 160 13.06 1.22 2.40
CA ALA A 160 12.14 0.18 2.84
C ALA A 160 10.76 0.72 3.21
N ALA A 161 10.67 1.96 3.72
CA ALA A 161 9.42 2.55 4.19
C ALA A 161 8.29 2.51 3.13
N PRO A 162 8.49 2.97 1.88
CA PRO A 162 7.46 2.90 0.85
C PRO A 162 7.06 1.47 0.46
N LEU A 163 7.92 0.48 0.71
CA LEU A 163 7.59 -0.91 0.41
C LEU A 163 6.55 -1.50 1.37
N LEU A 164 6.41 -0.91 2.56
CA LEU A 164 5.44 -1.35 3.54
C LEU A 164 4.01 -1.13 3.06
N CYS A 165 3.73 -0.06 2.29
CA CYS A 165 2.43 0.12 1.65
C CYS A 165 2.49 -0.19 0.15
N GLY A 166 3.05 0.73 -0.65
CA GLY A 166 3.06 0.61 -2.11
C GLY A 166 3.78 -0.65 -2.60
N GLY A 167 4.81 -1.10 -1.89
CA GLY A 167 5.51 -2.36 -2.19
C GLY A 167 4.60 -3.56 -2.09
N VAL A 168 4.03 -3.79 -0.91
CA VAL A 168 3.22 -4.98 -0.67
C VAL A 168 1.91 -4.97 -1.49
N THR A 169 1.30 -3.80 -1.69
CA THR A 169 0.12 -3.64 -2.57
C THR A 169 0.38 -4.12 -4.00
N VAL A 170 1.60 -3.91 -4.51
CA VAL A 170 1.99 -4.37 -5.84
C VAL A 170 2.44 -5.83 -5.81
N PHE A 171 3.18 -6.22 -4.77
CA PHE A 171 3.74 -7.57 -4.64
C PHE A 171 2.65 -8.64 -4.54
N SER A 172 1.57 -8.39 -3.79
CA SER A 172 0.52 -9.39 -3.55
C SER A 172 -0.18 -9.86 -4.84
N PRO A 173 -0.65 -8.98 -5.74
CA PRO A 173 -1.13 -9.40 -7.07
C PRO A 173 -0.11 -10.19 -7.88
N PHE A 174 1.17 -9.84 -7.82
CA PHE A 174 2.21 -10.62 -8.51
C PHE A 174 2.32 -12.03 -7.91
N LYS A 175 2.28 -12.16 -6.58
CA LYS A 175 2.29 -13.44 -5.88
C LYS A 175 1.06 -14.29 -6.24
N ASP A 176 -0.14 -13.73 -6.13
CA ASP A 176 -1.42 -14.43 -6.33
C ASP A 176 -1.58 -14.94 -7.77
N HIS A 177 -0.95 -14.26 -8.74
CA HIS A 177 -0.95 -14.63 -10.15
C HIS A 177 0.30 -15.42 -10.59
N ASN A 178 1.11 -15.90 -9.65
CA ASN A 178 2.33 -16.69 -9.88
C ASN A 178 3.38 -15.98 -10.77
N LEU A 179 3.60 -14.69 -10.51
CA LEU A 179 4.50 -13.79 -11.25
C LEU A 179 5.79 -13.47 -10.48
N LEU A 180 6.21 -14.33 -9.54
CA LEU A 180 7.44 -14.13 -8.76
C LEU A 180 8.72 -14.68 -9.42
N GLY A 181 8.66 -15.07 -10.70
CA GLY A 181 9.83 -15.47 -11.48
C GLY A 181 10.17 -16.96 -11.50
N SER A 182 9.33 -17.84 -10.95
CA SER A 182 9.51 -19.31 -11.06
C SER A 182 8.92 -19.92 -12.33
N GLY A 183 8.09 -19.17 -13.05
CA GLY A 183 7.45 -19.58 -14.31
C GLY A 183 8.04 -18.87 -15.54
N PRO A 184 7.49 -19.14 -16.74
CA PRO A 184 7.92 -18.46 -17.94
C PRO A 184 7.66 -16.95 -17.84
N PRO A 185 8.55 -16.09 -18.39
CA PRO A 185 8.33 -14.66 -18.47
C PRO A 185 6.98 -14.32 -19.09
N ARG A 186 6.23 -13.42 -18.44
CA ARG A 186 4.96 -12.90 -18.94
C ARG A 186 5.11 -11.47 -19.45
N LYS A 187 4.14 -11.03 -20.27
CA LYS A 187 3.99 -9.63 -20.67
C LYS A 187 3.06 -8.93 -19.71
N VAL A 188 3.62 -8.06 -18.86
CA VAL A 188 2.93 -7.33 -17.81
C VAL A 188 2.71 -5.89 -18.23
N GLY A 189 1.45 -5.42 -18.19
CA GLY A 189 1.11 -4.01 -18.28
C GLY A 189 1.08 -3.35 -16.92
N VAL A 190 1.59 -2.12 -16.82
CA VAL A 190 1.44 -1.27 -15.64
C VAL A 190 0.74 0.02 -16.06
N VAL A 191 -0.50 0.21 -15.62
CA VAL A 191 -1.27 1.44 -15.92
C VAL A 191 -0.97 2.48 -14.85
N GLY A 192 -0.49 3.64 -15.30
CA GLY A 192 -0.03 4.71 -14.42
C GLY A 192 1.41 4.51 -13.95
N LEU A 193 2.17 5.61 -13.93
CA LEU A 193 3.55 5.62 -13.46
C LEU A 193 3.69 6.64 -12.32
N GLY A 194 3.29 6.22 -11.13
CA GLY A 194 3.36 6.99 -9.88
C GLY A 194 4.02 6.17 -8.77
N GLY A 195 3.56 6.33 -7.52
CA GLY A 195 4.08 5.59 -6.35
C GLY A 195 4.00 4.07 -6.54
N LEU A 196 2.81 3.52 -6.80
CA LEU A 196 2.65 2.08 -7.02
C LEU A 196 3.22 1.65 -8.39
N GLY A 197 2.95 2.44 -9.44
CA GLY A 197 3.40 2.12 -10.81
C GLY A 197 4.92 1.93 -10.94
N HIS A 198 5.75 2.81 -10.35
CA HIS A 198 7.20 2.66 -10.46
C HIS A 198 7.73 1.43 -9.70
N VAL A 199 7.08 1.06 -8.59
CA VAL A 199 7.39 -0.17 -7.84
C VAL A 199 6.96 -1.41 -8.62
N ALA A 200 5.82 -1.36 -9.31
CA ALA A 200 5.35 -2.42 -10.19
C ALA A 200 6.28 -2.68 -11.36
N VAL A 201 6.84 -1.64 -11.97
CA VAL A 201 7.87 -1.81 -13.00
C VAL A 201 9.09 -2.50 -12.40
N LYS A 202 9.58 -2.05 -11.24
CA LYS A 202 10.75 -2.66 -10.57
C LYS A 202 10.53 -4.13 -10.23
N PHE A 203 9.39 -4.50 -9.66
CA PHE A 203 9.08 -5.91 -9.37
C PHE A 203 8.95 -6.73 -10.65
N GLY A 204 8.19 -6.26 -11.65
CA GLY A 204 8.06 -6.97 -12.92
C GLY A 204 9.41 -7.23 -13.60
N LYS A 205 10.31 -6.24 -13.62
CA LYS A 205 11.66 -6.43 -14.14
C LYS A 205 12.51 -7.37 -13.28
N ALA A 206 12.45 -7.24 -11.95
CA ALA A 206 13.18 -8.12 -11.03
C ALA A 206 12.76 -9.60 -11.14
N PHE A 207 11.48 -9.86 -11.43
CA PHE A 207 10.95 -11.22 -11.67
C PHE A 207 11.12 -11.71 -13.12
N GLY A 208 11.84 -10.95 -13.96
CA GLY A 208 12.20 -11.36 -15.32
C GLY A 208 11.07 -11.22 -16.34
N HIS A 209 10.07 -10.38 -16.08
CA HIS A 209 8.96 -10.15 -17.00
C HIS A 209 9.27 -9.05 -18.01
N HIS A 210 8.53 -9.10 -19.12
CA HIS A 210 8.47 -8.02 -20.08
C HIS A 210 7.43 -7.01 -19.60
N VAL A 211 7.85 -5.79 -19.28
CA VAL A 211 7.01 -4.76 -18.67
C VAL A 211 6.71 -3.65 -19.67
N THR A 212 5.42 -3.40 -19.89
CA THR A 212 4.90 -2.31 -20.69
C THR A 212 4.23 -1.28 -19.79
N VAL A 213 4.69 -0.04 -19.77
CA VAL A 213 4.03 1.05 -19.04
C VAL A 213 2.97 1.69 -19.93
N ILE A 214 1.77 1.89 -19.39
CA ILE A 214 0.64 2.52 -20.08
C ILE A 214 0.33 3.83 -19.35
N SER A 215 0.39 4.95 -20.05
CA SER A 215 0.24 6.28 -19.44
C SER A 215 -0.46 7.29 -20.36
N THR A 216 -1.15 8.26 -19.77
CA THR A 216 -1.65 9.44 -20.49
C THR A 216 -0.57 10.50 -20.72
N SER A 217 0.60 10.37 -20.09
CA SER A 217 1.65 11.40 -20.08
C SER A 217 2.89 10.92 -20.85
N PRO A 218 3.08 11.34 -22.11
CA PRO A 218 4.25 10.95 -22.91
C PRO A 218 5.58 11.31 -22.25
N SER A 219 5.62 12.37 -21.44
CA SER A 219 6.81 12.80 -20.70
C SER A 219 7.37 11.75 -19.74
N LYS A 220 6.57 10.75 -19.34
CA LYS A 220 7.00 9.66 -18.45
C LYS A 220 7.74 8.53 -19.16
N GLU A 221 7.82 8.54 -20.49
CA GLU A 221 8.48 7.47 -21.24
C GLU A 221 9.96 7.34 -20.91
N ALA A 222 10.68 8.47 -20.83
CA ALA A 222 12.10 8.45 -20.51
C ALA A 222 12.36 7.84 -19.12
N GLU A 223 11.55 8.21 -18.12
CA GLU A 223 11.64 7.62 -16.78
C GLU A 223 11.32 6.12 -16.82
N ALA A 224 10.23 5.72 -17.49
CA ALA A 224 9.82 4.33 -17.60
C ALA A 224 10.92 3.45 -18.20
N LYS A 225 11.48 3.86 -19.34
CA LYS A 225 12.42 3.01 -20.10
C LYS A 225 13.85 3.13 -19.59
N GLN A 226 14.33 4.35 -19.34
CA GLN A 226 15.75 4.58 -19.05
C GLN A 226 16.07 4.43 -17.57
N ARG A 227 15.17 4.87 -16.68
CA ARG A 227 15.41 4.82 -15.22
C ARG A 227 14.86 3.56 -14.57
N LEU A 228 13.67 3.12 -14.99
CA LEU A 228 12.98 1.98 -14.39
C LEU A 228 13.16 0.68 -15.17
N GLY A 229 13.61 0.75 -16.43
CA GLY A 229 13.90 -0.42 -17.25
C GLY A 229 12.68 -1.09 -17.86
N ALA A 230 11.56 -0.38 -18.02
CA ALA A 230 10.43 -0.88 -18.79
C ALA A 230 10.84 -1.14 -20.25
N ASP A 231 10.32 -2.21 -20.83
CA ASP A 231 10.66 -2.63 -22.20
C ASP A 231 9.90 -1.77 -23.22
N ASP A 232 8.61 -1.55 -22.96
CA ASP A 232 7.71 -0.76 -23.82
C ASP A 232 7.00 0.35 -23.04
N PHE A 233 6.54 1.36 -23.78
CA PHE A 233 5.70 2.44 -23.28
C PHE A 233 4.56 2.70 -24.27
N ILE A 234 3.33 2.84 -23.77
CA ILE A 234 2.13 3.12 -24.55
C ILE A 234 1.49 4.39 -24.03
N VAL A 235 1.26 5.34 -24.94
CA VAL A 235 0.42 6.51 -24.66
C VAL A 235 -1.05 6.10 -24.78
N SER A 236 -1.78 6.07 -23.67
CA SER A 236 -3.16 5.53 -23.65
C SER A 236 -4.18 6.38 -24.41
N THR A 237 -3.83 7.62 -24.75
CA THR A 237 -4.63 8.51 -25.59
C THR A 237 -4.27 8.43 -27.08
N ASP A 238 -3.23 7.66 -27.44
CA ASP A 238 -2.84 7.39 -28.81
C ASP A 238 -3.56 6.12 -29.29
N ALA A 239 -4.54 6.30 -30.18
CA ALA A 239 -5.37 5.21 -30.68
C ALA A 239 -4.57 4.18 -31.50
N ASP A 240 -3.53 4.61 -32.21
CA ASP A 240 -2.73 3.70 -33.05
C ASP A 240 -1.84 2.81 -32.17
N GLN A 241 -1.21 3.38 -31.14
CA GLN A 241 -0.44 2.61 -30.16
C GLN A 241 -1.32 1.61 -29.41
N MET A 242 -2.49 2.05 -28.93
CA MET A 242 -3.44 1.19 -28.23
C MET A 242 -3.95 0.06 -29.14
N ASN A 243 -4.24 0.36 -30.41
CA ASN A 243 -4.70 -0.64 -31.38
C ASN A 243 -3.60 -1.66 -31.73
N ALA A 244 -2.36 -1.21 -31.91
CA ALA A 244 -1.20 -2.09 -32.15
C ALA A 244 -0.86 -2.99 -30.95
N ALA A 245 -1.34 -2.61 -29.75
CA ALA A 245 -1.09 -3.31 -28.51
C ALA A 245 -2.20 -4.30 -28.10
N LYS A 246 -3.30 -4.40 -28.85
CA LYS A 246 -4.43 -5.28 -28.53
C LYS A 246 -4.00 -6.74 -28.38
N ARG A 247 -4.51 -7.40 -27.35
CA ARG A 247 -4.28 -8.83 -27.05
C ARG A 247 -2.81 -9.22 -26.97
N ARG A 248 -1.98 -8.40 -26.34
CA ARG A 248 -0.53 -8.66 -26.16
C ARG A 248 -0.11 -8.93 -24.72
N LEU A 249 -0.88 -8.48 -23.74
CA LEU A 249 -0.51 -8.56 -22.33
C LEU A 249 -1.17 -9.76 -21.65
N ASP A 250 -0.42 -10.45 -20.79
CA ASP A 250 -0.92 -11.58 -20.01
C ASP A 250 -1.58 -11.11 -18.70
N PHE A 251 -1.08 -10.01 -18.15
CA PHE A 251 -1.50 -9.44 -16.88
C PHE A 251 -1.36 -7.93 -16.93
N ILE A 252 -2.30 -7.20 -16.34
CA ILE A 252 -2.22 -5.74 -16.18
C ILE A 252 -2.45 -5.40 -14.71
N LEU A 253 -1.55 -4.59 -14.15
CA LEU A 253 -1.75 -3.93 -12.85
C LEU A 253 -2.13 -2.47 -13.06
N ASP A 254 -3.33 -2.10 -12.63
CA ASP A 254 -3.82 -0.73 -12.69
C ASP A 254 -3.58 0.02 -11.38
N THR A 255 -2.75 1.04 -11.45
CA THR A 255 -2.33 1.85 -10.30
C THR A 255 -2.95 3.26 -10.29
N VAL A 256 -3.88 3.54 -11.20
CA VAL A 256 -4.45 4.88 -11.38
C VAL A 256 -5.52 5.15 -10.32
N SER A 257 -5.32 6.19 -9.52
CA SER A 257 -6.28 6.68 -8.52
C SER A 257 -7.29 7.69 -9.05
N ALA A 258 -7.14 8.16 -10.29
CA ALA A 258 -8.09 9.05 -10.94
C ALA A 258 -9.16 8.27 -11.73
N LYS A 259 -10.30 8.92 -12.05
CA LYS A 259 -11.30 8.33 -12.95
C LYS A 259 -10.67 8.04 -14.32
N HIS A 260 -10.84 6.81 -14.80
CA HIS A 260 -10.44 6.39 -16.14
C HIS A 260 -11.32 5.24 -16.63
N SER A 261 -11.25 4.91 -17.93
CA SER A 261 -12.03 3.83 -18.54
C SER A 261 -11.24 2.52 -18.56
N LEU A 262 -11.85 1.44 -18.08
CA LEU A 262 -11.25 0.10 -18.11
C LEU A 262 -11.35 -0.56 -19.49
N GLY A 263 -12.27 -0.14 -20.36
CA GLY A 263 -12.53 -0.78 -21.65
C GLY A 263 -11.29 -0.87 -22.56
N PRO A 264 -10.65 0.27 -22.90
CA PRO A 264 -9.44 0.26 -23.72
C PRO A 264 -8.28 -0.55 -23.10
N ILE A 265 -8.20 -0.59 -21.76
CA ILE A 265 -7.17 -1.33 -21.02
C ILE A 265 -7.42 -2.84 -21.13
N LEU A 266 -8.68 -3.27 -20.97
CA LEU A 266 -9.08 -4.68 -21.11
C LEU A 266 -8.78 -5.22 -22.53
N GLU A 267 -8.88 -4.39 -23.58
CA GLU A 267 -8.54 -4.80 -24.95
C GLU A 267 -7.05 -5.13 -25.17
N LEU A 268 -6.17 -4.65 -24.29
CA LEU A 268 -4.74 -4.97 -24.35
C LEU A 268 -4.43 -6.40 -23.87
N LEU A 269 -5.34 -7.01 -23.11
CA LEU A 269 -5.17 -8.36 -22.58
C LEU A 269 -5.39 -9.44 -23.64
N LYS A 270 -4.54 -10.46 -23.61
CA LYS A 270 -4.76 -11.74 -24.32
C LYS A 270 -6.01 -12.45 -23.79
N VAL A 271 -6.44 -13.49 -24.50
CA VAL A 271 -7.42 -14.44 -23.95
C VAL A 271 -6.93 -14.96 -22.61
N ASN A 272 -7.82 -15.08 -21.63
CA ASN A 272 -7.50 -15.47 -20.25
C ASN A 272 -6.60 -14.49 -19.49
N GLY A 273 -6.40 -13.28 -20.02
CA GLY A 273 -5.65 -12.24 -19.33
C GLY A 273 -6.39 -11.71 -18.11
N THR A 274 -5.64 -11.19 -17.14
CA THR A 274 -6.21 -10.61 -15.92
C THR A 274 -5.84 -9.14 -15.76
N LEU A 275 -6.84 -8.33 -15.43
CA LEU A 275 -6.67 -6.96 -14.95
C LEU A 275 -6.86 -6.93 -13.44
N VAL A 276 -5.83 -6.50 -12.70
CA VAL A 276 -5.92 -6.25 -11.26
C VAL A 276 -5.82 -4.76 -11.01
N THR A 277 -6.79 -4.20 -10.31
CA THR A 277 -6.78 -2.79 -9.89
C THR A 277 -6.36 -2.67 -8.44
N VAL A 278 -5.41 -1.78 -8.19
CA VAL A 278 -4.95 -1.39 -6.85
C VAL A 278 -5.10 0.11 -6.60
N GLY A 279 -5.48 0.88 -7.63
CA GLY A 279 -5.90 2.27 -7.49
C GLY A 279 -7.27 2.39 -6.80
N ALA A 280 -7.45 3.42 -5.97
CA ALA A 280 -8.68 3.71 -5.25
C ALA A 280 -9.27 5.06 -5.70
N PRO A 281 -10.01 5.11 -6.82
CA PRO A 281 -10.66 6.34 -7.26
C PRO A 281 -11.86 6.69 -6.38
N GLU A 282 -12.15 7.99 -6.29
CA GLU A 282 -13.32 8.52 -5.57
C GLU A 282 -14.67 8.07 -6.16
N ARG A 283 -14.69 7.69 -7.45
CA ARG A 283 -15.90 7.27 -8.16
C ARG A 283 -15.81 5.81 -8.59
N PRO A 284 -16.95 5.07 -8.61
CA PRO A 284 -16.98 3.70 -9.08
C PRO A 284 -16.47 3.54 -10.52
N PHE A 285 -15.90 2.37 -10.81
CA PHE A 285 -15.52 1.98 -12.16
C PHE A 285 -16.72 1.60 -13.02
N GLU A 286 -16.66 1.96 -14.31
CA GLU A 286 -17.52 1.39 -15.33
C GLU A 286 -16.85 0.14 -15.91
N LEU A 287 -17.47 -1.03 -15.71
CA LEU A 287 -16.90 -2.32 -16.13
C LEU A 287 -17.63 -2.84 -17.39
N PRO A 288 -17.00 -2.82 -18.58
CA PRO A 288 -17.63 -3.30 -19.80
C PRO A 288 -17.61 -4.83 -19.89
N ALA A 289 -18.79 -5.44 -20.05
CA ALA A 289 -18.96 -6.89 -20.07
C ALA A 289 -18.41 -7.58 -21.33
N PHE A 290 -18.53 -6.96 -22.51
CA PHE A 290 -18.17 -7.62 -23.77
C PHE A 290 -16.68 -8.00 -23.90
N PRO A 291 -15.70 -7.14 -23.54
CA PRO A 291 -14.30 -7.55 -23.50
C PRO A 291 -14.05 -8.73 -22.55
N LEU A 292 -14.72 -8.76 -21.39
CA LEU A 292 -14.61 -9.86 -20.43
C LEU A 292 -15.14 -11.18 -21.02
N ILE A 293 -16.31 -11.15 -21.65
CA ILE A 293 -16.95 -12.33 -22.25
C ILE A 293 -16.11 -12.88 -23.42
N PHE A 294 -15.77 -12.04 -24.39
CA PHE A 294 -15.10 -12.51 -25.62
C PHE A 294 -13.59 -12.72 -25.46
N GLY A 295 -12.99 -12.14 -24.42
CA GLY A 295 -11.60 -12.37 -24.05
C GLY A 295 -11.42 -13.43 -22.96
N MET A 296 -12.51 -13.95 -22.35
CA MET A 296 -12.43 -14.77 -21.13
C MET A 296 -11.54 -14.11 -20.07
N LEU A 297 -11.66 -12.79 -19.94
CA LEU A 297 -10.79 -11.99 -19.07
C LEU A 297 -11.27 -12.06 -17.63
N SER A 298 -10.33 -11.93 -16.70
CA SER A 298 -10.63 -11.72 -15.28
C SER A 298 -10.39 -10.27 -14.88
N TYR A 299 -11.27 -9.74 -14.03
CA TYR A 299 -11.10 -8.45 -13.37
C TYR A 299 -11.12 -8.65 -11.86
N GLN A 300 -10.11 -8.13 -11.17
CA GLN A 300 -9.97 -8.22 -9.73
C GLN A 300 -9.57 -6.87 -9.15
N ILE A 301 -9.90 -6.66 -7.87
CA ILE A 301 -9.44 -5.53 -7.09
C ILE A 301 -8.66 -6.11 -5.90
N SER A 302 -7.46 -5.59 -5.65
CA SER A 302 -6.61 -6.04 -4.56
C SER A 302 -6.28 -4.88 -3.64
N SER A 303 -6.22 -5.14 -2.35
CA SER A 303 -5.81 -4.19 -1.32
C SER A 303 -4.40 -4.48 -0.82
N CYS A 304 -3.87 -3.60 0.04
CA CYS A 304 -2.60 -3.80 0.72
C CYS A 304 -2.73 -5.02 1.66
N ALA A 305 -2.19 -6.18 1.28
CA ALA A 305 -2.18 -7.41 2.08
C ALA A 305 -0.80 -7.60 2.73
N TYR A 306 -0.74 -7.93 4.03
CA TYR A 306 0.50 -8.15 4.80
C TYR A 306 0.74 -9.63 5.04
#